data_AF-I7KTE0-F1
#
_entry.id   AF-I7KTE0-F1
#
_cell.length_a   1.000
_cell.length_b   1.000
_cell.length_c   1.000
_cell.angle_alpha   90.00
_cell.angle_beta   90.00
_cell.angle_gamma   90.00
#
_symmetry.space_group_name_H-M   'P 1'
#
loop_
_entity.id
_entity.type
_entity.pdbx_description
1 polymer ?
#
loop_
_entity_poly.entity_id
_entity_poly.type
_entity_poly.pdbx_seq_one_letter_code
_entity_poly.pdbx_strand_id
1 'polypeptide(L)'
;MKEIKLHGNSIIIGKDSLEYIKELQIKRAFIVTGGNSMFKNGAIDRLTNILSDVDAEYELFCKVKKNPSINTVLDAIEKMKEFQPDTVIGIGGGSPIDVAKAAAVFYEYPELDIKNPDNLILPKMREKDKTYCSPINIRNGN
;
A
#
# COMPACT_ATOMS: atom_id res chain seq x y z
N MET A 1 -17.90 28.41 2.77
CA MET A 1 -18.07 27.21 1.92
C MET A 1 -16.72 26.48 1.90
N LYS A 2 -16.67 25.17 2.18
CA LYS A 2 -15.43 24.39 2.06
C LYS A 2 -15.59 23.42 0.90
N GLU A 3 -14.76 23.56 -0.12
CA GLU A 3 -14.67 22.62 -1.24
C GLU A 3 -13.72 21.49 -0.85
N ILE A 4 -14.12 20.24 -1.08
CA ILE A 4 -13.29 19.05 -0.87
C ILE A 4 -13.17 18.33 -2.20
N LYS A 5 -11.95 18.26 -2.76
CA LYS A 5 -11.64 17.51 -3.98
C LYS A 5 -10.93 16.21 -3.62
N LEU A 6 -11.57 15.09 -3.91
CA LEU A 6 -11.03 13.76 -3.67
C LEU A 6 -10.58 13.18 -5.01
N HIS A 7 -9.36 12.66 -5.06
CA HIS A 7 -8.77 12.04 -6.24
C HIS A 7 -8.53 10.55 -5.94
N GLY A 8 -8.84 9.68 -6.89
CA GLY A 8 -8.79 8.22 -6.75
C GLY A 8 -10.02 7.57 -7.39
N ASN A 9 -9.95 6.27 -7.65
CA ASN A 9 -11.06 5.54 -8.28
C ASN A 9 -12.25 5.38 -7.33
N SER A 10 -11.97 5.09 -6.06
CA SER A 10 -13.00 4.85 -5.04
C SER A 10 -12.46 5.13 -3.64
N ILE A 11 -13.38 5.43 -2.72
CA ILE A 11 -13.12 5.55 -1.29
C ILE A 11 -14.17 4.69 -0.59
N ILE A 12 -13.72 3.64 0.08
CA ILE A 12 -14.59 2.70 0.79
C ILE A 12 -14.52 3.00 2.28
N ILE A 13 -15.66 3.31 2.89
CA ILE A 13 -15.77 3.71 4.29
C ILE A 13 -16.91 2.93 4.95
N GLY A 14 -16.74 2.59 6.22
CA GLY A 14 -17.77 1.97 7.04
C GLY A 14 -17.29 0.70 7.70
N LYS A 15 -18.19 0.10 8.48
CA LYS A 15 -18.00 -1.22 9.05
C LYS A 15 -17.76 -2.21 7.91
N ASP A 16 -16.78 -3.10 8.09
CA ASP A 16 -16.46 -4.17 7.15
C ASP A 16 -15.97 -3.69 5.77
N SER A 17 -15.56 -2.42 5.66
CA SER A 17 -14.92 -1.87 4.44
C SER A 17 -13.68 -2.66 3.97
N LEU A 18 -13.01 -3.38 4.86
CA LEU A 18 -11.90 -4.27 4.52
C LEU A 18 -12.34 -5.47 3.65
N GLU A 19 -13.59 -5.91 3.74
CA GLU A 19 -14.12 -7.01 2.92
C GLU A 19 -14.19 -6.65 1.43
N TYR A 20 -14.18 -5.36 1.08
CA TYR A 20 -14.14 -4.93 -0.33
C TYR A 20 -12.92 -5.45 -1.08
N ILE A 21 -11.85 -5.86 -0.38
CA ILE A 21 -10.71 -6.56 -0.97
C ILE A 21 -11.15 -7.81 -1.75
N LYS A 22 -12.23 -8.48 -1.34
CA LYS A 22 -12.77 -9.66 -2.04
C LYS A 22 -13.30 -9.37 -3.44
N GLU A 23 -13.68 -8.11 -3.68
CA GLU A 23 -14.16 -7.63 -4.99
C GLU A 23 -13.00 -7.25 -5.92
N LEU A 24 -11.76 -7.24 -5.42
CA LEU A 24 -10.57 -6.90 -6.19
C LEU A 24 -9.92 -8.16 -6.77
N GLN A 25 -9.45 -8.05 -8.02
CA GLN A 25 -8.66 -9.11 -8.65
C GLN A 25 -7.20 -9.03 -8.20
N ILE A 26 -6.90 -9.61 -7.04
CA ILE A 26 -5.56 -9.65 -6.44
C ILE A 26 -5.03 -11.08 -6.51
N LYS A 27 -3.81 -11.27 -7.03
CA LYS A 27 -3.13 -12.59 -6.97
C LYS A 27 -1.93 -12.53 -6.02
N ARG A 28 -1.22 -11.40 -5.98
CA ARG A 28 0.00 -11.21 -5.18
C ARG A 28 0.02 -9.84 -4.50
N ALA A 29 -0.29 -9.82 -3.20
CA ALA A 29 -0.36 -8.62 -2.38
C ALA A 29 0.92 -8.36 -1.58
N PHE A 30 1.56 -7.21 -1.79
CA PHE A 30 2.65 -6.73 -0.96
C PHE A 30 2.12 -5.77 0.12
N ILE A 31 2.11 -6.23 1.37
CA ILE A 31 1.53 -5.51 2.51
C ILE A 31 2.63 -4.72 3.20
N VAL A 32 2.48 -3.40 3.26
CA VAL A 32 3.39 -2.49 3.96
C VAL A 32 2.72 -2.00 5.24
N THR A 33 3.36 -2.30 6.36
CA THR A 33 2.90 -1.88 7.69
C THR A 33 4.04 -1.38 8.57
N GLY A 34 3.68 -0.64 9.60
CA GLY A 34 4.60 -0.14 10.61
C GLY A 34 4.47 -0.88 11.93
N GLY A 35 4.77 -0.17 13.02
CA GLY A 35 4.82 -0.72 14.38
C GLY A 35 3.59 -1.53 14.82
N ASN A 36 3.69 -2.14 16.01
CA ASN A 36 2.83 -3.25 16.45
C ASN A 36 1.31 -2.94 16.60
N SER A 37 0.83 -1.72 16.35
CA SER A 37 -0.59 -1.38 16.54
C SER A 37 -1.53 -2.16 15.62
N MET A 38 -1.16 -2.34 14.34
CA MET A 38 -1.97 -3.08 13.36
C MET A 38 -2.00 -4.60 13.62
N PHE A 39 -0.99 -5.12 14.30
CA PHE A 39 -0.98 -6.51 14.77
C PHE A 39 -1.86 -6.64 16.02
N LYS A 40 -1.67 -5.73 16.99
CA LYS A 40 -2.41 -5.77 18.27
C LYS A 40 -3.92 -5.62 18.13
N ASN A 41 -4.39 -4.91 17.09
CA ASN A 41 -5.81 -4.73 16.84
C ASN A 41 -6.41 -5.76 15.87
N GLY A 42 -5.64 -6.77 15.43
CA GLY A 42 -6.09 -7.83 14.52
C GLY A 42 -6.32 -7.38 13.08
N ALA A 43 -5.93 -6.16 12.70
CA ALA A 43 -6.11 -5.66 11.34
C ALA A 43 -5.28 -6.44 10.31
N ILE A 44 -4.04 -6.79 10.67
CA ILE A 44 -3.18 -7.63 9.81
C ILE A 44 -3.81 -9.01 9.63
N ASP A 45 -4.20 -9.67 10.72
CA ASP A 45 -4.79 -11.02 10.66
C ASP A 45 -6.06 -11.04 9.82
N ARG A 46 -6.93 -10.03 9.98
CA ARG A 46 -8.14 -9.90 9.17
C ARG A 46 -7.81 -9.72 7.68
N LEU A 47 -6.83 -8.88 7.35
CA LEU A 47 -6.40 -8.66 5.97
C LEU A 47 -5.83 -9.95 5.35
N THR A 48 -4.94 -10.66 6.05
CA THR A 48 -4.33 -11.89 5.54
C THR A 48 -5.35 -13.02 5.40
N ASN A 49 -6.35 -13.09 6.28
CA ASN A 49 -7.46 -14.03 6.15
C ASN A 49 -8.29 -13.72 4.89
N ILE A 50 -8.63 -12.46 4.65
CA ILE A 50 -9.39 -12.07 3.45
C ILE A 50 -8.61 -12.38 2.17
N LEU A 51 -7.30 -12.13 2.15
CA LEU A 51 -6.44 -12.48 1.00
C LEU A 51 -6.39 -14.01 0.78
N SER A 52 -6.37 -14.78 1.87
CA SER A 52 -6.42 -16.25 1.80
C SER A 52 -7.79 -16.72 1.28
N ASP A 53 -8.90 -16.09 1.66
CA ASP A 53 -10.26 -16.41 1.19
C ASP A 53 -10.41 -16.25 -0.34
N VAL A 54 -9.57 -15.41 -0.97
CA VAL A 54 -9.57 -15.17 -2.42
C VAL A 54 -8.37 -15.78 -3.14
N ASP A 55 -7.69 -16.74 -2.50
CA ASP A 55 -6.53 -17.45 -3.03
C ASP A 55 -5.38 -16.51 -3.48
N ALA A 56 -5.23 -15.36 -2.81
CA ALA A 56 -4.15 -14.42 -3.07
C ALA A 56 -2.93 -14.70 -2.19
N GLU A 57 -1.76 -14.82 -2.83
CA GLU A 57 -0.47 -14.84 -2.13
C GLU A 57 -0.17 -13.46 -1.57
N TYR A 58 0.53 -13.41 -0.43
CA TYR A 58 0.95 -12.14 0.14
C TYR A 58 2.35 -12.18 0.75
N GLU A 59 3.01 -11.02 0.76
CA GLU A 59 4.24 -10.79 1.51
C GLU A 59 4.08 -9.58 2.42
N LEU A 60 4.58 -9.69 3.66
CA LEU A 60 4.46 -8.67 4.68
C LEU A 60 5.78 -7.93 4.92
N PHE A 61 5.80 -6.64 4.62
CA PHE A 61 6.88 -5.72 4.95
C PHE A 61 6.53 -4.88 6.19
N CYS A 62 7.07 -5.25 7.34
CA CYS A 62 6.77 -4.65 8.65
C CYS A 62 7.92 -3.78 9.22
N LYS A 63 8.87 -3.34 8.38
CA LYS A 63 10.06 -2.59 8.82
C LYS A 63 9.84 -1.07 8.91
N VAL A 64 8.62 -0.58 8.70
CA VAL A 64 8.35 0.87 8.61
C VAL A 64 8.32 1.52 10.01
N LYS A 65 9.27 2.42 10.25
CA LYS A 65 9.32 3.27 11.45
C LYS A 65 8.65 4.62 11.20
N LYS A 66 8.42 5.39 12.28
CA LYS A 66 8.04 6.82 12.14
C LYS A 66 9.12 7.54 11.36
N ASN A 67 8.72 8.45 10.46
CA ASN A 67 9.62 9.20 9.56
C ASN A 67 10.54 8.25 8.78
N PRO A 68 9.97 7.43 7.87
CA PRO A 68 10.72 6.43 7.13
C PRO A 68 11.81 7.09 6.27
N SER A 69 12.94 6.41 6.14
CA SER A 69 14.04 6.87 5.30
C SER A 69 13.90 6.37 3.86
N ILE A 70 14.64 6.97 2.93
CA ILE A 70 14.77 6.49 1.55
C ILE A 70 15.19 5.01 1.54
N ASN A 71 16.10 4.61 2.42
CA ASN A 71 16.54 3.22 2.53
C ASN A 71 15.38 2.26 2.86
N THR A 72 14.41 2.68 3.67
CA THR A 72 13.21 1.85 3.95
C THR A 72 12.39 1.63 2.68
N VAL A 73 12.30 2.62 1.80
CA VAL A 73 11.61 2.49 0.51
C VAL A 73 12.40 1.58 -0.42
N LEU A 74 13.72 1.74 -0.50
CA LEU A 74 14.60 0.87 -1.29
C LEU A 74 14.51 -0.60 -0.85
N ASP A 75 14.54 -0.86 0.47
CA ASP A 75 14.37 -2.21 1.01
C ASP A 75 13.02 -2.83 0.61
N ALA A 76 11.94 -2.03 0.62
CA ALA A 76 10.63 -2.47 0.18
C ALA A 76 10.61 -2.78 -1.32
N ILE A 77 11.24 -1.95 -2.16
CA ILE A 77 11.34 -2.18 -3.61
C ILE A 77 12.10 -3.46 -3.92
N GLU A 78 13.22 -3.73 -3.25
CA GLU A 78 13.97 -4.99 -3.46
C GLU A 78 13.11 -6.21 -3.12
N LYS A 79 12.37 -6.16 -2.00
CA LYS A 79 11.41 -7.21 -1.65
C LYS A 79 10.29 -7.34 -2.68
N MET A 80 9.78 -6.23 -3.21
CA MET A 80 8.79 -6.26 -4.29
C MET A 80 9.35 -6.85 -5.59
N LYS A 81 10.64 -6.64 -5.91
CA LYS A 81 11.27 -7.27 -7.09
C LYS A 81 11.37 -8.79 -6.96
N GLU A 82 11.68 -9.27 -5.75
CA GLU A 82 11.70 -10.70 -5.43
C GLU A 82 10.28 -11.29 -5.48
N PHE A 83 9.32 -10.62 -4.85
CA PHE A 83 7.94 -11.11 -4.72
C PHE A 83 7.07 -10.90 -5.96
N GLN A 84 7.39 -9.92 -6.81
CA GLN A 84 6.62 -9.54 -8.00
C GLN A 84 5.12 -9.32 -7.72
N PRO A 85 4.74 -8.37 -6.84
CA PRO A 85 3.33 -8.11 -6.56
C PRO A 85 2.60 -7.49 -7.76
N ASP A 86 1.32 -7.81 -7.85
CA ASP A 86 0.35 -7.06 -8.66
C ASP A 86 -0.32 -5.94 -7.86
N THR A 87 -0.32 -6.07 -6.52
CA THR A 87 -1.02 -5.16 -5.60
C THR A 87 -0.13 -4.77 -4.44
N VAL A 88 -0.10 -3.48 -4.09
CA VAL A 88 0.57 -2.97 -2.88
C VAL A 88 -0.48 -2.42 -1.92
N ILE A 89 -0.46 -2.91 -0.67
CA ILE A 89 -1.40 -2.54 0.39
C ILE A 89 -0.67 -1.82 1.52
N GLY A 90 -0.90 -0.53 1.67
CA GLY A 90 -0.44 0.23 2.84
C GLY A 90 -1.47 0.18 3.96
N ILE A 91 -1.11 -0.38 5.12
CA ILE A 91 -1.98 -0.48 6.29
C ILE A 91 -1.33 0.14 7.54
N GLY A 92 -2.08 1.01 8.23
CA GLY A 92 -1.61 1.73 9.40
C GLY A 92 -1.71 3.25 9.25
N GLY A 93 -0.78 3.97 9.90
CA GLY A 93 -0.73 5.44 9.85
C GLY A 93 -0.06 5.99 8.58
N GLY A 94 0.22 7.30 8.56
CA GLY A 94 0.83 7.97 7.41
C GLY A 94 2.15 7.34 6.94
N SER A 95 3.05 6.97 7.87
CA SER A 95 4.36 6.42 7.52
C SER A 95 4.32 5.15 6.65
N PRO A 96 3.64 4.05 7.02
CA PRO A 96 3.54 2.88 6.13
C PRO A 96 2.80 3.18 4.83
N ILE A 97 1.83 4.10 4.83
CA ILE A 97 1.13 4.52 3.60
C ILE A 97 2.08 5.25 2.64
N ASP A 98 2.93 6.15 3.16
CA ASP A 98 3.90 6.90 2.35
C ASP A 98 4.96 5.97 1.77
N VAL A 99 5.46 5.01 2.56
CA VAL A 99 6.38 3.97 2.06
C VAL A 99 5.71 3.13 0.97
N ALA A 100 4.47 2.69 1.18
CA ALA A 100 3.74 1.89 0.18
C ALA A 100 3.61 2.64 -1.16
N LYS A 101 3.26 3.92 -1.12
CA LYS A 101 3.14 4.76 -2.33
C LYS A 101 4.47 4.96 -3.03
N ALA A 102 5.51 5.32 -2.28
CA ALA A 102 6.83 5.53 -2.87
C ALA A 102 7.37 4.22 -3.48
N ALA A 103 7.32 3.12 -2.74
CA ALA A 103 7.78 1.81 -3.23
C ALA A 103 7.01 1.38 -4.48
N ALA A 104 5.69 1.57 -4.51
CA ALA A 104 4.87 1.32 -5.69
C ALA A 104 5.34 2.09 -6.94
N VAL A 105 5.54 3.40 -6.81
CA VAL A 105 5.98 4.26 -7.93
C VAL A 105 7.34 3.82 -8.45
N PHE A 106 8.34 3.69 -7.58
CA PHE A 106 9.71 3.37 -7.99
C PHE A 106 9.88 1.90 -8.40
N TYR A 107 8.97 1.01 -8.00
CA TYR A 107 8.90 -0.35 -8.53
C TYR A 107 8.35 -0.38 -9.96
N GLU A 108 7.38 0.49 -10.29
CA GLU A 108 6.79 0.57 -11.62
C GLU A 108 7.69 1.29 -12.63
N TYR A 109 8.37 2.34 -12.16
CA TYR A 109 9.24 3.22 -12.94
C TYR A 109 10.67 3.15 -12.36
N PRO A 110 11.41 2.05 -12.57
CA PRO A 110 12.75 1.86 -12.03
C PRO A 110 13.79 2.86 -12.57
N GLU A 111 13.47 3.57 -13.65
CA GLU A 111 14.27 4.65 -14.23
C GLU A 111 14.25 5.95 -13.40
N LEU A 112 13.29 6.09 -12.48
CA LEU A 112 13.18 7.28 -11.63
C LEU A 112 14.20 7.24 -10.49
N ASP A 113 14.91 8.35 -10.30
CA ASP A 113 15.87 8.48 -9.20
C ASP A 113 15.18 8.96 -7.91
N ILE A 114 14.94 8.02 -7.00
CA ILE A 114 14.38 8.31 -5.66
C ILE A 114 15.25 9.27 -4.83
N LYS A 115 16.55 9.36 -5.12
CA LYS A 115 17.47 10.26 -4.41
C LYS A 115 17.41 11.68 -4.95
N ASN A 116 16.83 11.89 -6.12
CA ASN A 116 16.68 13.19 -6.77
C ASN A 116 15.21 13.46 -7.15
N PRO A 117 14.33 13.68 -6.16
CA PRO A 117 12.90 13.79 -6.39
C PRO A 117 12.50 15.04 -7.20
N ASP A 118 13.33 16.07 -7.24
CA ASP A 118 13.02 17.35 -7.91
C ASP A 118 12.95 17.23 -9.43
N ASN A 119 13.51 16.15 -10.01
CA ASN A 119 13.48 15.87 -11.45
C ASN A 119 12.47 14.77 -11.83
N LEU A 120 11.57 14.39 -10.91
CA LEU A 120 10.56 13.36 -11.18
C LEU A 120 9.50 13.88 -12.15
N ILE A 121 9.64 13.54 -13.43
CA ILE A 121 8.53 13.64 -14.39
C ILE A 121 7.74 12.34 -14.28
N LEU A 122 6.69 12.36 -13.46
CA LEU A 122 5.75 11.25 -13.41
C LEU A 122 4.87 11.27 -14.68
N PRO A 123 4.58 10.11 -15.27
CA PRO A 123 3.63 10.05 -16.37
C PRO A 123 2.25 10.54 -15.92
N LYS A 124 1.54 11.24 -16.82
CA LYS A 124 0.20 11.81 -16.53
C LYS A 124 -0.84 10.75 -16.16
N MET A 125 -0.66 9.53 -16.66
CA MET A 125 -1.53 8.38 -16.51
C MET A 125 -0.66 7.13 -16.40
N ARG A 126 -1.10 6.14 -15.64
CA ARG A 126 -0.40 4.84 -15.55
C ARG A 126 -0.53 4.06 -16.86
N GLU A 127 0.52 3.33 -17.22
CA GLU A 127 0.56 2.50 -18.43
C GLU A 127 0.19 1.03 -18.20
N LYS A 128 0.19 0.53 -16.94
CA LYS A 128 -0.03 -0.89 -16.63
C LYS A 128 -1.25 -1.14 -15.73
N ASP A 129 -1.93 -2.27 -15.99
CA ASP A 129 -3.02 -2.85 -15.20
C ASP A 129 -2.56 -3.46 -13.86
N LYS A 130 -1.70 -2.75 -13.10
CA LYS A 130 -1.35 -3.16 -11.73
C LYS A 130 -2.29 -2.44 -10.76
N THR A 131 -3.09 -3.21 -10.03
CA THR A 131 -4.06 -2.69 -9.06
C THR A 131 -3.32 -2.23 -7.81
N TYR A 132 -3.09 -0.93 -7.63
CA TYR A 132 -2.55 -0.42 -6.36
C TYR A 132 -3.69 -0.11 -5.39
N CYS A 133 -3.83 -0.92 -4.35
CA CYS A 133 -4.80 -0.69 -3.29
C CYS A 133 -4.14 0.02 -2.09
N SER A 134 -4.03 1.34 -2.13
CA SER A 134 -3.62 2.16 -0.96
C SER A 134 -4.59 3.34 -0.81
N PRO A 135 -5.15 3.67 0.38
CA PRO A 135 -4.97 3.10 1.72
C PRO A 135 -6.27 2.59 2.37
N ILE A 136 -6.19 1.51 3.16
CA ILE A 136 -7.22 1.24 4.18
C ILE A 136 -6.75 1.89 5.48
N ASN A 137 -7.22 3.12 5.70
CA ASN A 137 -7.13 3.73 7.03
C ASN A 137 -8.15 3.03 7.93
N ILE A 138 -7.73 1.97 8.63
CA ILE A 138 -8.48 1.47 9.78
C ILE A 138 -8.21 2.43 10.94
N ARG A 139 -8.89 3.57 10.94
CA ARG A 139 -9.00 4.42 12.11
C ARG A 139 -10.19 3.88 12.88
N ASN A 140 -9.95 3.25 14.03
CA ASN A 140 -11.03 2.84 14.93
C ASN A 140 -11.83 4.09 15.29
N GLY A 141 -13.04 4.20 14.74
CA GLY A 141 -14.12 4.92 15.37
C GLY A 141 -14.63 4.01 16.47
N ASN A 142 -14.15 4.25 17.70
CA ASN A 142 -15.06 4.11 18.82
C ASN A 142 -16.05 5.28 18.74
#